data_AF-A0A8J1XST1-F1
#
_entry.id   AF-A0A8J1XST1-F1
#
_cell.length_a   1.000
_cell.length_b   1.000
_cell.length_c   1.000
_cell.angle_alpha   90.00
_cell.angle_beta   90.00
_cell.angle_gamma   90.00
#
_symmetry.space_group_name_H-M   'P 1'
#
loop_
_entity.id
_entity.type
_entity.pdbx_description
1 polymer ?
#
loop_
_entity_poly.entity_id
_entity_poly.type
_entity_poly.pdbx_seq_one_letter_code
_entity_poly.pdbx_strand_id
1 'polypeptide(L)'
;MGQINSKTVDYVIHVTTGDKKGAGTDGNIFVSLIDEAGARTRNLRLDTLWKDDFEAGNTDSFPMRDCPDFKHIAKLDIWRDNTRAYDNWYVDNVVVERCEDKDKSIFPIHRWIPAKCRIQLQEFDCVLPQYDNNIEQRKKELVKKKEIYKLKVQHDGLTAQISEMPADESFSFEYRWDLKKAKIKLGLSAKFMASVTGRFKTLDSLEKIYGSTFEAPYGLENWRKDVEFGSQRLTGCNPMSICLCQSIPENFPVTPEMVDQFLEGQTLKDCLDNKRIYIVDFKMLEGVECKDKNTLCAPLGLFYVNKIRKLMPIAIQLNQTPSDTNPIFLPSDPEYTWMLAKMWFNNSDAFKELVCCCGNQSSTISVTSAVPFTGSTLSLSDCNALTKWRLDREGTLPNDLKNRGVDDADALPNYHYRDDALLIY
;
A
#
# COMPACT_ATOMS: atom_id res chain seq x y z
N MET A 1 53.52 44.25 0.15
CA MET A 1 52.22 43.54 0.07
C MET A 1 52.50 42.18 -0.56
N GLY A 2 52.56 41.12 0.24
CA GLY A 2 52.74 39.76 -0.27
C GLY A 2 51.41 39.25 -0.82
N GLN A 3 51.36 38.90 -2.10
CA GLN A 3 50.27 38.11 -2.66
C GLN A 3 50.25 36.75 -1.95
N ILE A 4 49.24 36.51 -1.12
CA ILE A 4 48.93 35.16 -0.66
C ILE A 4 48.40 34.42 -1.88
N ASN A 5 49.25 33.58 -2.50
CA ASN A 5 48.82 32.61 -3.50
C ASN A 5 47.88 31.63 -2.78
N SER A 6 46.57 31.87 -2.80
CA SER A 6 45.62 30.87 -2.31
C SER A 6 45.66 29.71 -3.28
N LYS A 7 45.95 28.50 -2.79
CA LYS A 7 45.94 27.29 -3.61
C LYS A 7 44.60 27.17 -4.35
N THR A 8 44.65 26.99 -5.67
CA THR A 8 43.48 26.75 -6.51
C THR A 8 43.36 25.27 -6.85
N VAL A 9 42.12 24.82 -7.06
CA VAL A 9 41.78 23.44 -7.47
C VAL A 9 40.67 23.47 -8.51
N ASP A 10 40.56 22.37 -9.24
CA ASP A 10 39.49 22.15 -10.21
C ASP A 10 38.39 21.26 -9.60
N TYR A 11 37.15 21.57 -9.94
CA TYR A 11 35.98 20.75 -9.62
C TYR A 11 35.30 20.26 -10.90
N VAL A 12 34.55 19.16 -10.82
CA VAL A 12 33.59 18.74 -11.86
C VAL A 12 32.20 18.71 -11.24
N ILE A 13 31.25 19.40 -11.85
CA ILE A 13 29.85 19.44 -11.43
C ILE A 13 29.09 18.46 -12.30
N HIS A 14 28.63 17.35 -11.73
CA HIS A 14 27.74 16.41 -12.37
C HIS A 14 26.30 16.78 -12.01
N VAL A 15 25.45 16.95 -13.02
CA VAL A 15 24.05 17.33 -12.85
C VAL A 15 23.19 16.26 -13.48
N THR A 16 22.30 15.65 -12.70
CA THR A 16 21.31 14.69 -13.20
C THR A 16 19.95 15.38 -13.30
N THR A 17 19.44 15.49 -14.53
CA THR A 17 18.05 15.89 -14.78
C THR A 17 17.15 14.68 -14.56
N GLY A 18 16.07 14.83 -13.79
CA GLY A 18 15.18 13.70 -13.54
C GLY A 18 14.37 13.28 -14.78
N ASP A 19 13.68 12.15 -14.66
CA ASP A 19 12.96 11.48 -15.75
C ASP A 19 11.48 11.87 -15.85
N LYS A 20 11.06 12.90 -15.10
CA LYS A 20 9.68 13.41 -15.14
C LYS A 20 9.34 13.93 -16.54
N LYS A 21 8.07 13.81 -16.91
CA LYS A 21 7.59 14.33 -18.21
C LYS A 21 7.83 15.83 -18.30
N GLY A 22 8.63 16.26 -19.29
CA GLY A 22 8.99 17.66 -19.49
C GLY A 22 10.03 18.18 -18.50
N ALA A 23 10.81 17.28 -17.88
CA ALA A 23 11.86 17.64 -16.93
C ALA A 23 13.02 18.44 -17.54
N GLY A 24 13.30 18.26 -18.84
CA GLY A 24 14.44 18.89 -19.51
C GLY A 24 14.30 20.38 -19.74
N THR A 25 15.42 21.04 -20.08
CA THR A 25 15.42 22.49 -20.36
C THR A 25 16.57 22.91 -21.27
N ASP A 26 16.29 23.86 -22.17
CA ASP A 26 17.32 24.52 -22.98
C ASP A 26 17.61 25.96 -22.46
N GLY A 27 17.26 26.25 -21.19
CA GLY A 27 17.56 27.52 -20.54
C GLY A 27 18.96 27.53 -19.91
N ASN A 28 19.52 28.71 -19.65
CA ASN A 28 20.90 28.77 -19.13
C ASN A 28 20.93 28.48 -17.63
N ILE A 29 21.68 27.45 -17.24
CA ILE A 29 21.86 27.04 -15.86
C ILE A 29 23.14 27.63 -15.30
N PHE A 30 23.10 28.03 -14.03
CA PHE A 30 24.23 28.58 -13.32
C PHE A 30 24.38 27.93 -11.95
N VAL A 31 25.63 27.77 -11.53
CA VAL A 31 26.00 27.21 -10.23
C VAL A 31 27.05 28.07 -9.52
N SER A 32 27.02 28.08 -8.20
CA SER A 32 28.16 28.50 -7.37
C SER A 32 28.27 27.62 -6.13
N LEU A 33 29.50 27.29 -5.75
CA LEU A 33 29.82 26.46 -4.59
C LEU A 33 30.14 27.35 -3.39
N ILE A 34 29.81 26.87 -2.19
CA ILE A 34 30.03 27.59 -0.92
C ILE A 34 30.64 26.62 0.10
N ASP A 35 31.70 27.04 0.77
CA ASP A 35 32.35 26.27 1.84
C ASP A 35 31.67 26.46 3.22
N GLU A 36 32.20 25.81 4.26
CA GLU A 36 31.69 25.93 5.63
C GLU A 36 31.79 27.36 6.19
N ALA A 37 32.80 28.13 5.77
CA ALA A 37 33.03 29.51 6.19
C ALA A 37 32.13 30.52 5.45
N GLY A 38 31.38 30.07 4.44
CA GLY A 38 30.54 30.91 3.59
C GLY A 38 31.29 31.59 2.45
N ALA A 39 32.56 31.26 2.23
CA ALA A 39 33.29 31.69 1.04
C ALA A 39 32.68 31.05 -0.20
N ARG A 40 32.64 31.81 -1.30
CA ARG A 40 31.88 31.45 -2.50
C ARG A 40 32.76 31.45 -3.74
N THR A 41 32.56 30.48 -4.62
CA THR A 41 33.15 30.54 -5.96
C THR A 41 32.48 31.61 -6.84
N ARG A 42 33.08 31.90 -7.99
CA ARG A 42 32.39 32.59 -9.09
C ARG A 42 31.12 31.82 -9.52
N ASN A 43 30.19 32.53 -10.14
CA ASN A 43 29.06 31.91 -10.84
C ASN A 43 29.58 31.23 -12.11
N LEU A 44 29.36 29.93 -12.27
CA LEU A 44 29.65 29.18 -13.50
C LEU A 44 28.34 29.01 -14.27
N ARG A 45 28.33 29.40 -15.54
CA ARG A 45 27.30 28.94 -16.48
C ARG A 45 27.65 27.51 -16.88
N LEU A 46 26.71 26.59 -16.71
CA LEU A 46 26.87 25.19 -17.10
C LEU A 46 26.49 25.08 -18.58
N ASP A 47 27.45 24.69 -19.41
CA ASP A 47 27.29 24.59 -20.87
C ASP A 47 28.39 23.67 -21.43
N THR A 48 28.00 22.65 -22.20
CA THR A 48 28.90 21.78 -22.96
C THR A 48 28.77 22.13 -24.45
N LEU A 49 29.85 22.63 -25.04
CA LEU A 49 29.86 23.00 -26.45
C LEU A 49 29.44 21.81 -27.34
N TRP A 50 28.48 22.07 -28.23
CA TRP A 50 27.96 21.12 -29.24
C TRP A 50 27.18 19.93 -28.68
N LYS A 51 26.69 20.02 -27.45
CA LYS A 51 25.81 19.03 -26.83
C LYS A 51 24.51 19.71 -26.41
N ASP A 52 23.41 18.96 -26.53
CA ASP A 52 22.15 19.32 -25.89
C ASP A 52 22.20 18.82 -24.44
N ASP A 53 22.36 19.75 -23.50
CA ASP A 53 22.51 19.46 -22.08
C ASP A 53 21.15 19.49 -21.38
N PHE A 54 21.06 18.88 -20.20
CA PHE A 54 19.90 18.90 -19.31
C PHE A 54 18.65 18.19 -19.86
N GLU A 55 18.85 17.19 -20.70
CA GLU A 55 17.79 16.31 -21.18
C GLU A 55 17.22 15.42 -20.06
N ALA A 56 15.92 15.13 -20.11
CA ALA A 56 15.25 14.33 -19.09
C ALA A 56 15.89 12.94 -18.93
N GLY A 57 16.25 12.59 -17.69
CA GLY A 57 16.91 11.33 -17.34
C GLY A 57 18.42 11.29 -17.59
N ASN A 58 19.02 12.34 -18.16
CA ASN A 58 20.45 12.38 -18.47
C ASN A 58 21.29 13.00 -17.35
N THR A 59 22.57 12.66 -17.34
CA THR A 59 23.58 13.29 -16.47
C THR A 59 24.64 14.00 -17.31
N ASP A 60 24.87 15.27 -17.00
CA ASP A 60 25.82 16.15 -17.67
C ASP A 60 26.92 16.58 -16.71
N SER A 61 28.14 16.82 -17.22
CA SER A 61 29.33 17.05 -16.38
C SER A 61 30.09 18.29 -16.83
N PHE A 62 30.30 19.23 -15.91
CA PHE A 62 30.82 20.56 -16.22
C PHE A 62 32.10 20.85 -15.43
N PRO A 63 33.25 21.07 -16.09
CA PRO A 63 34.49 21.42 -15.41
C PRO A 63 34.45 22.86 -14.88
N MET A 64 34.84 23.03 -13.63
CA MET A 64 34.95 24.32 -12.95
C MET A 64 36.40 24.54 -12.50
N ARG A 65 37.16 25.25 -13.35
CA ARG A 65 38.61 25.46 -13.14
C ARG A 65 38.93 26.68 -12.28
N ASP A 66 40.13 26.64 -11.72
CA ASP A 66 40.78 27.74 -10.99
C ASP A 66 39.95 28.27 -9.82
N CYS A 67 39.40 27.35 -9.01
CA CYS A 67 38.59 27.70 -7.84
C CYS A 67 39.41 27.68 -6.55
N PRO A 68 39.03 28.44 -5.51
CA PRO A 68 39.64 28.28 -4.19
C PRO A 68 39.50 26.84 -3.68
N ASP A 69 40.53 26.34 -3.01
CA ASP A 69 40.52 25.00 -2.41
C ASP A 69 39.64 24.93 -1.15
N PHE A 70 38.33 24.79 -1.33
CA PHE A 70 37.36 24.74 -0.23
C PHE A 70 37.43 23.48 0.64
N LYS A 71 38.19 22.47 0.22
CA LYS A 71 38.26 21.12 0.83
C LYS A 71 36.94 20.36 0.81
N HIS A 72 35.89 20.93 1.41
CA HIS A 72 34.52 20.43 1.46
C HIS A 72 33.54 21.49 0.96
N ILE A 73 32.52 21.06 0.20
CA ILE A 73 31.47 21.96 -0.27
C ILE A 73 30.24 21.80 0.62
N ALA A 74 30.00 22.79 1.47
CA ALA A 74 28.89 22.76 2.41
C ALA A 74 27.55 23.12 1.76
N LYS A 75 27.55 24.02 0.77
CA LYS A 75 26.32 24.48 0.10
C LYS A 75 26.50 24.67 -1.41
N LEU A 76 25.40 24.50 -2.11
CA LEU A 76 25.25 24.70 -3.54
C LEU A 76 24.17 25.74 -3.81
N ASP A 77 24.49 26.76 -4.59
CA ASP A 77 23.47 27.56 -5.25
C ASP A 77 23.35 27.15 -6.71
N ILE A 78 22.12 26.92 -7.15
CA ILE A 78 21.79 26.59 -8.53
C ILE A 78 20.56 27.39 -8.97
N TRP A 79 20.59 27.92 -10.20
CA TRP A 79 19.49 28.73 -10.73
C TRP A 79 19.50 28.75 -12.25
N ARG A 80 18.36 29.17 -12.81
CA ARG A 80 18.20 29.42 -14.25
C ARG A 80 17.88 30.87 -14.51
N ASP A 81 18.34 31.38 -15.66
CA ASP A 81 17.89 32.68 -16.18
C ASP A 81 16.48 32.60 -16.80
N ASN A 82 16.15 33.58 -17.65
CA ASN A 82 14.85 33.73 -18.29
C ASN A 82 14.86 33.53 -19.82
N THR A 83 15.91 32.96 -20.41
CA THR A 83 15.96 32.73 -21.87
C THR A 83 14.82 31.83 -22.35
N ARG A 84 14.34 30.92 -21.48
CA ARG A 84 13.08 30.18 -21.64
C ARG A 84 12.20 30.33 -20.40
N ALA A 85 11.33 31.33 -20.42
CA ALA A 85 10.56 31.73 -19.24
C ALA A 85 9.50 30.70 -18.80
N TYR A 86 9.03 29.85 -19.71
CA TYR A 86 7.93 28.91 -19.46
C TYR A 86 8.38 27.49 -19.11
N ASP A 87 9.62 27.13 -19.40
CA ASP A 87 10.15 25.82 -19.07
C ASP A 87 10.24 25.69 -17.54
N ASN A 88 10.13 24.48 -17.00
CA ASN A 88 10.60 24.22 -15.64
C ASN A 88 11.59 23.08 -15.77
N TRP A 89 12.67 23.12 -15.00
CA TRP A 89 13.69 22.08 -15.06
C TRP A 89 13.62 21.22 -13.81
N TYR A 90 13.40 19.92 -13.95
CA TYR A 90 13.38 19.01 -12.80
C TYR A 90 14.75 18.41 -12.58
N VAL A 91 15.41 18.82 -11.50
CA VAL A 91 16.74 18.31 -11.15
C VAL A 91 16.58 17.20 -10.14
N ASP A 92 17.20 16.06 -10.42
CA ASP A 92 17.24 14.94 -9.50
C ASP A 92 18.31 15.18 -8.44
N ASN A 93 19.57 15.34 -8.85
CA ASN A 93 20.69 15.60 -7.96
C ASN A 93 21.84 16.35 -8.65
N VAL A 94 22.74 16.91 -7.85
CA VAL A 94 24.02 17.46 -8.27
C VAL A 94 25.13 16.86 -7.43
N VAL A 95 26.20 16.36 -8.08
CA VAL A 95 27.40 15.85 -7.42
C VAL A 95 28.58 16.73 -7.81
N VAL A 96 29.27 17.27 -6.82
CA VAL A 96 30.46 18.11 -7.02
C VAL A 96 31.70 17.29 -6.66
N GLU A 97 32.50 16.93 -7.67
CA GLU A 97 33.74 16.18 -7.49
C GLU A 97 34.94 17.13 -7.44
N ARG A 98 35.74 17.05 -6.37
CA ARG A 98 37.03 17.74 -6.26
C ARG A 98 38.10 16.95 -7.01
N CYS A 99 38.75 17.56 -8.00
CA CYS A 99 39.62 16.80 -8.91
C CYS A 99 40.92 16.27 -8.27
N GLU A 100 41.42 16.92 -7.21
CA GLU A 100 42.69 16.56 -6.59
C GLU A 100 42.66 15.20 -5.89
N ASP A 101 41.58 14.88 -5.19
CA ASP A 101 41.44 13.68 -4.37
C ASP A 101 40.16 12.87 -4.66
N LYS A 102 39.35 13.32 -5.62
CA LYS A 102 38.10 12.68 -6.04
C LYS A 102 37.03 12.64 -4.95
N ASP A 103 37.16 13.51 -3.95
CA ASP A 103 36.12 13.70 -2.94
C ASP A 103 34.85 14.30 -3.55
N LYS A 104 33.69 13.91 -3.03
CA LYS A 104 32.39 14.23 -3.63
C LYS A 104 31.44 14.81 -2.61
N SER A 105 30.89 15.98 -2.93
CA SER A 105 29.76 16.55 -2.21
C SER A 105 28.46 16.34 -2.98
N ILE A 106 27.43 15.84 -2.31
CA ILE A 106 26.19 15.38 -2.94
C ILE A 106 25.00 16.25 -2.52
N PHE A 107 24.26 16.75 -3.51
CA PHE A 107 23.09 17.61 -3.33
C PHE A 107 21.87 16.97 -4.01
N PRO A 108 21.08 16.14 -3.30
CA PRO A 108 19.79 15.67 -3.81
C PRO A 108 18.84 16.87 -3.91
N ILE A 109 18.33 17.15 -5.11
CA ILE A 109 17.51 18.34 -5.36
C ILE A 109 16.04 17.95 -5.40
N HIS A 110 15.69 16.94 -6.21
CA HIS A 110 14.33 16.43 -6.45
C HIS A 110 13.24 17.53 -6.58
N ARG A 111 13.58 18.66 -7.20
CA ARG A 111 12.72 19.86 -7.31
C ARG A 111 12.69 20.37 -8.75
N TRP A 112 11.53 20.92 -9.12
CA TRP A 112 11.43 21.81 -10.27
C TRP A 112 12.06 23.15 -9.93
N ILE A 113 13.02 23.59 -10.73
CA ILE A 113 13.64 24.92 -10.69
C ILE A 113 12.98 25.81 -11.75
N PRO A 114 12.13 26.77 -11.36
CA PRO A 114 11.55 27.73 -12.29
C PRO A 114 12.58 28.76 -12.78
N ALA A 115 12.26 29.43 -13.90
CA ALA A 115 13.01 30.60 -14.34
C ALA A 115 13.16 31.65 -13.21
N LYS A 116 14.35 32.27 -13.11
CA LYS A 116 14.67 33.31 -12.12
C LYS A 116 14.58 32.85 -10.65
N CYS A 117 14.43 31.55 -10.41
CA CYS A 117 14.47 31.01 -9.06
C CYS A 117 15.89 30.54 -8.74
N ARG A 118 16.50 31.17 -7.74
CA ARG A 118 17.76 30.70 -7.16
C ARG A 118 17.44 29.90 -5.92
N ILE A 119 17.88 28.64 -5.92
CA ILE A 119 17.79 27.79 -4.76
C ILE A 119 19.18 27.60 -4.17
N GLN A 120 19.24 27.63 -2.85
CA GLN A 120 20.42 27.22 -2.09
C GLN A 120 20.10 25.91 -1.37
N LEU A 121 21.02 24.97 -1.44
CA LEU A 121 20.91 23.65 -0.83
C LEU A 121 22.14 23.40 0.04
N GLN A 122 21.94 22.70 1.16
CA GLN A 122 23.04 22.14 1.95
C GLN A 122 23.31 20.72 1.45
N GLU A 123 24.50 20.19 1.72
CA GLU A 123 24.82 18.80 1.39
C GLU A 123 23.77 17.85 1.98
N PHE A 124 23.34 16.87 1.18
CA PHE A 124 22.24 15.93 1.46
C PHE A 124 20.84 16.53 1.64
N ASP A 125 20.70 17.86 1.75
CA ASP A 125 19.42 18.59 1.87
C ASP A 125 18.49 18.08 3.00
N CYS A 126 19.06 17.40 4.01
CA CYS A 126 18.33 16.80 5.13
C CYS A 126 18.32 17.72 6.36
N VAL A 127 17.56 18.82 6.32
CA VAL A 127 17.58 19.84 7.38
C VAL A 127 16.19 20.06 7.99
N LEU A 128 16.06 19.92 9.31
CA LEU A 128 14.80 20.20 10.01
C LEU A 128 14.44 21.71 9.97
N PRO A 129 13.16 22.09 10.12
CA PRO A 129 12.68 23.48 10.16
C PRO A 129 13.52 24.44 11.01
N GLN A 130 13.89 24.03 12.21
CA GLN A 130 14.63 24.84 13.17
C GLN A 130 16.11 25.06 12.83
N TYR A 131 16.67 24.30 11.88
CA TYR A 131 18.10 24.35 11.50
C TYR A 131 18.31 24.88 10.08
N ASP A 132 17.24 25.26 9.38
CA ASP A 132 17.33 25.71 8.00
C ASP A 132 17.54 27.21 7.91
N ASN A 133 18.65 27.59 7.28
CA ASN A 133 19.02 28.97 7.04
C ASN A 133 18.21 29.60 5.88
N ASN A 134 17.50 28.80 5.07
CA ASN A 134 16.74 29.22 3.89
C ASN A 134 15.22 29.19 4.13
N ILE A 135 14.78 29.75 5.27
CA ILE A 135 13.38 29.72 5.73
C ILE A 135 12.38 30.20 4.66
N GLU A 136 12.68 31.28 3.96
CA GLU A 136 11.78 31.84 2.94
C GLU A 136 11.69 30.96 1.68
N GLN A 137 12.75 30.28 1.30
CA GLN A 137 12.74 29.29 0.23
C GLN A 137 11.80 28.13 0.60
N ARG A 138 11.97 27.56 1.79
CA ARG A 138 11.11 26.49 2.30
C ARG A 138 9.64 26.90 2.37
N LYS A 139 9.34 28.10 2.87
CA LYS A 139 7.95 28.60 2.92
C LYS A 139 7.32 28.68 1.53
N LYS A 140 8.04 29.21 0.53
CA LYS A 140 7.55 29.28 -0.86
C LYS A 140 7.29 27.89 -1.44
N GLU A 141 8.20 26.95 -1.21
CA GLU A 141 8.04 25.55 -1.66
C GLU A 141 6.82 24.89 -1.00
N LEU A 142 6.62 25.09 0.30
CA LEU A 142 5.46 24.56 1.03
C LEU A 142 4.14 25.16 0.55
N VAL A 143 4.09 26.46 0.25
CA VAL A 143 2.90 27.10 -0.33
C VAL A 143 2.57 26.48 -1.68
N LYS A 144 3.56 26.36 -2.58
CA LYS A 144 3.38 25.71 -3.88
C LYS A 144 2.91 24.26 -3.75
N LYS A 145 3.47 23.49 -2.80
CA LYS A 145 3.02 22.12 -2.53
C LYS A 145 1.56 22.09 -2.04
N LYS A 146 1.14 23.00 -1.16
CA LYS A 146 -0.28 23.07 -0.72
C LYS A 146 -1.24 23.42 -1.86
N GLU A 147 -0.80 24.19 -2.85
CA GLU A 147 -1.59 24.50 -4.04
C GLU A 147 -1.74 23.30 -4.99
N ILE A 148 -0.71 22.45 -5.09
CA ILE A 148 -0.70 21.24 -5.91
C ILE A 148 -1.48 20.10 -5.23
N TYR A 149 -1.20 19.81 -3.96
CA TYR A 149 -1.75 18.67 -3.22
C TYR A 149 -2.95 19.10 -2.38
N LYS A 150 -4.03 19.52 -3.05
CA LYS A 150 -5.29 19.88 -2.39
C LYS A 150 -6.04 18.63 -1.96
N LEU A 151 -6.62 18.66 -0.76
CA LEU A 151 -7.39 17.54 -0.22
C LEU A 151 -8.89 17.77 -0.39
N LYS A 152 -9.62 16.69 -0.62
CA LYS A 152 -11.08 16.63 -0.69
C LYS A 152 -11.57 15.35 -0.04
N VAL A 153 -12.61 15.47 0.79
CA VAL A 153 -13.39 14.32 1.25
C VAL A 153 -14.45 14.03 0.18
N GLN A 154 -14.40 12.84 -0.43
CA GLN A 154 -15.32 12.50 -1.52
C GLN A 154 -16.73 12.18 -1.00
N HIS A 155 -16.82 11.54 0.18
CA HIS A 155 -18.05 11.16 0.85
C HIS A 155 -17.89 11.29 2.37
N ASP A 156 -18.97 11.62 3.07
CA ASP A 156 -18.97 11.70 4.53
C ASP A 156 -18.52 10.38 5.16
N GLY A 157 -17.71 10.46 6.21
CA GLY A 157 -17.14 9.29 6.89
C GLY A 157 -15.89 8.67 6.24
N LEU A 158 -15.43 9.17 5.08
CA LEU A 158 -14.14 8.76 4.48
C LEU A 158 -12.99 9.68 4.88
N THR A 159 -11.76 9.17 4.76
CA THR A 159 -10.55 9.99 4.89
C THR A 159 -10.40 10.94 3.71
N ALA A 160 -9.79 12.10 3.95
CA ALA A 160 -9.51 13.07 2.89
C ALA A 160 -8.51 12.50 1.88
N GLN A 161 -8.80 12.66 0.59
CA GLN A 161 -7.97 12.20 -0.51
C GLN A 161 -7.51 13.39 -1.35
N ILE A 162 -6.50 13.21 -2.19
CA ILE A 162 -6.08 14.25 -3.13
C ILE A 162 -7.21 14.57 -4.11
N SER A 163 -7.49 15.84 -4.33
CA SER A 163 -8.60 16.27 -5.19
C SER A 163 -8.32 16.01 -6.67
N GLU A 164 -7.07 16.18 -7.06
CA GLU A 164 -6.59 15.98 -8.43
C GLU A 164 -5.17 15.43 -8.36
N MET A 165 -4.89 14.38 -9.13
CA MET A 165 -3.56 13.76 -9.18
C MET A 165 -2.58 14.69 -9.89
N PRO A 166 -1.49 15.14 -9.24
CA PRO A 166 -0.49 15.97 -9.90
C PRO A 166 0.12 15.22 -11.08
N ALA A 167 0.43 15.94 -12.15
CA ALA A 167 1.07 15.35 -13.34
C ALA A 167 2.37 14.61 -12.98
N ASP A 168 3.09 15.15 -11.99
CA ASP A 168 4.32 14.61 -11.40
C ASP A 168 4.19 13.28 -10.66
N GLU A 169 2.99 12.94 -10.19
CA GLU A 169 2.67 11.70 -9.48
C GLU A 169 1.96 10.71 -10.42
N SER A 170 1.70 11.12 -11.66
CA SER A 170 1.03 10.27 -12.64
C SER A 170 1.97 9.18 -13.12
N PHE A 171 1.46 7.95 -13.17
CA PHE A 171 2.19 6.85 -13.80
C PHE A 171 2.65 7.20 -15.21
N SER A 172 3.84 6.70 -15.57
CA SER A 172 4.39 6.85 -16.92
C SER A 172 3.41 6.34 -17.98
N PHE A 173 3.51 6.88 -19.18
CA PHE A 173 2.69 6.44 -20.31
C PHE A 173 2.84 4.93 -20.55
N GLU A 174 4.07 4.43 -20.47
CA GLU A 174 4.42 3.02 -20.64
C GLU A 174 3.72 2.14 -19.61
N TYR A 175 3.79 2.52 -18.33
CA TYR A 175 3.10 1.79 -17.26
C TYR A 175 1.58 1.75 -17.48
N ARG A 176 0.98 2.89 -17.83
CA ARG A 176 -0.46 2.96 -18.15
C ARG A 176 -0.83 2.10 -19.36
N TRP A 177 0.05 2.03 -20.36
CA TRP A 177 -0.15 1.23 -21.55
C TRP A 177 -0.07 -0.27 -21.23
N ASP A 178 0.87 -0.68 -20.38
CA ASP A 178 0.99 -2.08 -19.96
C ASP A 178 -0.20 -2.51 -19.09
N LEU A 179 -0.69 -1.65 -18.19
CA LEU A 179 -1.97 -1.88 -17.49
C LEU A 179 -3.13 -2.07 -18.47
N LYS A 180 -3.19 -1.26 -19.53
CA LYS A 180 -4.24 -1.38 -20.56
C LYS A 180 -4.14 -2.69 -21.33
N LYS A 181 -2.93 -3.12 -21.73
CA LYS A 181 -2.71 -4.43 -22.36
C LYS A 181 -3.13 -5.57 -21.45
N ALA A 182 -2.72 -5.54 -20.18
CA ALA A 182 -3.08 -6.56 -19.20
C ALA A 182 -4.61 -6.66 -19.04
N LYS A 183 -5.30 -5.52 -18.93
CA LYS A 183 -6.77 -5.46 -18.87
C LYS A 183 -7.43 -6.06 -20.11
N ILE A 184 -6.92 -5.76 -21.31
CA ILE A 184 -7.44 -6.33 -22.57
C ILE A 184 -7.24 -7.86 -22.58
N LYS A 185 -6.04 -8.35 -22.23
CA LYS A 185 -5.74 -9.78 -22.16
C LYS A 185 -6.66 -10.51 -21.19
N LEU A 186 -6.84 -9.97 -19.98
CA LEU A 186 -7.75 -10.52 -18.98
C LEU A 186 -9.21 -10.49 -19.45
N GLY A 187 -9.66 -9.41 -20.09
CA GLY A 187 -11.01 -9.29 -20.61
C GLY A 187 -11.33 -10.31 -21.72
N LEU A 188 -10.38 -10.55 -22.63
CA LEU A 188 -10.50 -11.61 -23.65
C LEU A 188 -10.57 -12.99 -23.00
N SER A 189 -9.71 -13.24 -22.03
CA SER A 189 -9.66 -14.49 -21.27
C SER A 189 -10.97 -14.76 -20.53
N ALA A 190 -11.52 -13.76 -19.83
CA ALA A 190 -12.79 -13.87 -19.13
C ALA A 190 -13.98 -14.12 -20.08
N LYS A 191 -14.02 -13.48 -21.25
CA LYS A 191 -15.05 -13.73 -22.28
C LYS A 191 -14.97 -15.15 -22.84
N PHE A 192 -13.76 -15.63 -23.13
CA PHE A 192 -13.53 -17.00 -23.55
C PHE A 192 -14.04 -17.98 -22.47
N MET A 193 -13.63 -17.76 -21.23
CA MET A 193 -14.08 -18.55 -20.09
C MET A 193 -15.61 -18.59 -19.96
N ALA A 194 -16.27 -17.43 -19.98
CA ALA A 194 -17.73 -17.35 -19.91
C ALA A 194 -18.43 -18.13 -21.05
N SER A 195 -17.84 -18.13 -22.25
CA SER A 195 -18.37 -18.88 -23.40
C SER A 195 -18.20 -20.40 -23.26
N VAL A 196 -17.13 -20.85 -22.57
CA VAL A 196 -16.78 -22.26 -22.41
C VAL A 196 -17.47 -22.88 -21.18
N THR A 197 -17.62 -22.14 -20.09
CA THR A 197 -18.13 -22.69 -18.82
C THR A 197 -19.65 -22.62 -18.68
N GLY A 198 -20.32 -21.63 -19.29
CA GLY A 198 -21.75 -21.40 -19.07
C GLY A 198 -22.11 -21.27 -17.58
N ARG A 199 -23.34 -21.61 -17.18
CA ARG A 199 -23.68 -21.84 -15.76
C ARG A 199 -23.12 -23.18 -15.31
N PHE A 200 -22.35 -23.19 -14.22
CA PHE A 200 -21.85 -24.42 -13.62
C PHE A 200 -23.01 -25.34 -13.24
N LYS A 201 -22.98 -26.58 -13.72
CA LYS A 201 -23.97 -27.61 -13.40
C LYS A 201 -23.56 -28.48 -12.21
N THR A 202 -22.26 -28.54 -11.93
CA THR A 202 -21.65 -29.29 -10.82
C THR A 202 -20.52 -28.48 -10.21
N LEU A 203 -20.17 -28.77 -8.96
CA LEU A 203 -19.02 -28.14 -8.30
C LEU A 203 -17.70 -28.46 -9.01
N ASP A 204 -17.54 -29.67 -9.51
CA ASP A 204 -16.33 -30.07 -10.26
C ASP A 204 -16.16 -29.27 -11.57
N SER A 205 -17.25 -28.67 -12.07
CA SER A 205 -17.14 -27.77 -13.23
C SER A 205 -16.43 -26.46 -12.89
N LEU A 206 -16.26 -26.10 -11.62
CA LEU A 206 -15.44 -24.95 -11.18
C LEU A 206 -13.96 -25.15 -11.53
N GLU A 207 -13.48 -26.40 -11.55
CA GLU A 207 -12.09 -26.72 -11.90
C GLU A 207 -11.76 -26.35 -13.34
N LYS A 208 -12.77 -26.30 -14.23
CA LYS A 208 -12.62 -25.92 -15.64
C LYS A 208 -12.18 -24.47 -15.84
N ILE A 209 -12.26 -23.65 -14.78
CA ILE A 209 -11.68 -22.30 -14.77
C ILE A 209 -10.15 -22.37 -14.89
N TYR A 210 -9.56 -23.40 -14.31
CA TYR A 210 -8.13 -23.61 -14.24
C TYR A 210 -7.66 -24.55 -15.38
N GLY A 211 -6.45 -24.33 -15.89
CA GLY A 211 -5.81 -25.16 -16.91
C GLY A 211 -5.81 -24.60 -18.35
N SER A 212 -6.79 -23.76 -18.73
CA SER A 212 -6.78 -23.11 -20.06
C SER A 212 -6.28 -21.66 -20.04
N THR A 213 -6.54 -20.96 -18.93
CA THR A 213 -6.34 -19.51 -18.79
C THR A 213 -5.60 -19.17 -17.50
N PHE A 214 -5.99 -19.81 -16.40
CA PHE A 214 -5.39 -19.61 -15.08
C PHE A 214 -4.71 -20.90 -14.63
N GLU A 215 -3.59 -20.76 -13.94
CA GLU A 215 -2.94 -21.88 -13.26
C GLU A 215 -3.83 -22.37 -12.12
N ALA A 216 -3.86 -23.69 -11.90
CA ALA A 216 -4.63 -24.27 -10.82
C ALA A 216 -4.00 -23.91 -9.47
N PRO A 217 -4.74 -23.28 -8.53
CA PRO A 217 -4.20 -22.98 -7.22
C PRO A 217 -4.10 -24.26 -6.40
N TYR A 218 -3.13 -24.29 -5.48
CA TYR A 218 -2.97 -25.41 -4.52
C TYR A 218 -4.27 -25.75 -3.75
N GLY A 219 -5.09 -24.73 -3.47
CA GLY A 219 -6.37 -24.91 -2.78
C GLY A 219 -7.44 -25.67 -3.58
N LEU A 220 -7.26 -25.89 -4.89
CA LEU A 220 -8.27 -26.52 -5.76
C LEU A 220 -8.66 -27.93 -5.30
N GLU A 221 -7.70 -28.70 -4.79
CA GLU A 221 -7.94 -30.08 -4.36
C GLU A 221 -8.45 -30.19 -2.92
N ASN A 222 -8.23 -29.15 -2.11
CA ASN A 222 -8.35 -29.25 -0.65
C ASN A 222 -9.37 -28.28 -0.03
N TRP A 223 -9.99 -27.38 -0.82
CA TRP A 223 -10.93 -26.35 -0.33
C TRP A 223 -12.12 -26.88 0.46
N ARG A 224 -12.50 -28.15 0.27
CA ARG A 224 -13.59 -28.80 1.02
C ARG A 224 -13.21 -29.14 2.46
N LYS A 225 -11.92 -29.27 2.78
CA LYS A 225 -11.42 -29.71 4.09
C LYS A 225 -11.54 -28.60 5.13
N ASP A 226 -11.99 -28.96 6.33
CA ASP A 226 -12.14 -28.02 7.45
C ASP A 226 -10.81 -27.42 7.93
N VAL A 227 -9.73 -28.19 7.85
CA VAL A 227 -8.37 -27.71 8.19
C VAL A 227 -7.90 -26.59 7.25
N GLU A 228 -8.23 -26.68 5.96
CA GLU A 228 -7.87 -25.64 4.98
C GLU A 228 -8.73 -24.40 5.15
N PHE A 229 -10.02 -24.60 5.43
CA PHE A 229 -10.92 -23.50 5.78
C PHE A 229 -10.38 -22.75 7.01
N GLY A 230 -10.02 -23.45 8.09
CA GLY A 230 -9.39 -22.82 9.25
C GLY A 230 -8.05 -22.15 8.92
N SER A 231 -7.16 -22.82 8.19
CA SER A 231 -5.85 -22.26 7.82
C SER A 231 -5.94 -20.94 7.07
N GLN A 232 -6.95 -20.77 6.20
CA GLN A 232 -7.14 -19.51 5.46
C GLN A 232 -7.33 -18.28 6.38
N ARG A 233 -7.76 -18.45 7.64
CA ARG A 233 -7.92 -17.34 8.60
C ARG A 233 -6.59 -16.87 9.15
N LEU A 234 -5.55 -17.69 9.01
CA LEU A 234 -4.20 -17.44 9.52
C LEU A 234 -3.22 -17.13 8.39
N THR A 235 -3.37 -17.80 7.26
CA THR A 235 -2.38 -17.82 6.16
C THR A 235 -3.00 -17.52 4.80
N GLY A 236 -4.30 -17.21 4.74
CA GLY A 236 -4.98 -16.86 3.50
C GLY A 236 -4.80 -15.39 3.12
N CYS A 237 -5.63 -14.92 2.19
CA CYS A 237 -5.56 -13.54 1.70
C CYS A 237 -6.05 -12.50 2.71
N ASN A 238 -6.83 -12.91 3.72
CA ASN A 238 -7.37 -12.03 4.76
C ASN A 238 -7.11 -12.59 6.16
N PRO A 239 -5.86 -12.55 6.63
CA PRO A 239 -5.48 -13.13 7.91
C PRO A 239 -5.78 -12.21 9.10
N MET A 240 -6.60 -11.17 8.95
CA MET A 240 -6.75 -10.09 9.94
C MET A 240 -8.03 -10.14 10.77
N SER A 241 -8.95 -11.05 10.43
CA SER A 241 -10.31 -11.03 10.99
C SER A 241 -10.49 -11.93 12.23
N ILE A 242 -9.55 -12.83 12.50
CA ILE A 242 -9.66 -13.78 13.61
C ILE A 242 -9.22 -13.15 14.93
N CYS A 243 -10.02 -13.41 15.96
CA CYS A 243 -9.82 -12.95 17.33
C CYS A 243 -9.94 -14.14 18.30
N LEU A 244 -9.25 -14.07 19.44
CA LEU A 244 -9.50 -14.97 20.57
C LEU A 244 -10.92 -14.75 21.10
N CYS A 245 -11.68 -15.84 21.26
CA CYS A 245 -13.01 -15.79 21.82
C CYS A 245 -12.92 -15.87 23.35
N GLN A 246 -13.18 -14.75 24.03
CA GLN A 246 -13.22 -14.72 25.51
C GLN A 246 -14.52 -15.27 26.08
N SER A 247 -15.63 -15.05 25.36
CA SER A 247 -16.96 -15.55 25.69
C SER A 247 -17.78 -15.65 24.41
N ILE A 248 -18.71 -16.60 24.35
CA ILE A 248 -19.63 -16.73 23.23
C ILE A 248 -20.55 -15.49 23.16
N PRO A 249 -20.63 -14.79 22.02
CA PRO A 249 -21.51 -13.62 21.88
C PRO A 249 -22.99 -13.99 22.03
N GLU A 250 -23.78 -13.11 22.65
CA GLU A 250 -25.23 -13.34 22.86
C GLU A 250 -26.00 -13.56 21.55
N ASN A 251 -25.57 -12.91 20.46
CA ASN A 251 -26.17 -13.03 19.15
C ASN A 251 -25.65 -14.25 18.35
N PHE A 252 -24.86 -15.11 18.97
CA PHE A 252 -24.38 -16.37 18.41
C PHE A 252 -24.51 -17.48 19.46
N PRO A 253 -25.73 -17.98 19.72
CA PRO A 253 -26.07 -18.83 20.87
C PRO A 253 -25.59 -20.28 20.72
N VAL A 254 -24.28 -20.48 20.52
CA VAL A 254 -23.62 -21.78 20.51
C VAL A 254 -23.63 -22.36 21.93
N THR A 255 -24.11 -23.60 22.07
CA THR A 255 -24.14 -24.30 23.35
C THR A 255 -23.10 -25.42 23.42
N PRO A 256 -22.69 -25.87 24.62
CA PRO A 256 -21.77 -27.01 24.77
C PRO A 256 -22.26 -28.27 24.05
N GLU A 257 -23.56 -28.55 24.07
CA GLU A 257 -24.16 -29.72 23.41
C GLU A 257 -23.94 -29.71 21.90
N MET A 258 -23.82 -28.52 21.28
CA MET A 258 -23.57 -28.39 19.85
C MET A 258 -22.12 -28.74 19.50
N VAL A 259 -21.15 -28.30 20.31
CA VAL A 259 -19.74 -28.25 19.90
C VAL A 259 -18.80 -29.18 20.68
N ASP A 260 -19.15 -29.66 21.87
CA ASP A 260 -18.25 -30.49 22.70
C ASP A 260 -17.77 -31.76 21.99
N GLN A 261 -18.58 -32.30 21.07
CA GLN A 261 -18.22 -33.42 20.20
C GLN A 261 -16.99 -33.14 19.30
N PHE A 262 -16.69 -31.87 19.01
CA PHE A 262 -15.56 -31.44 18.19
C PHE A 262 -14.32 -31.03 19.02
N LEU A 263 -14.43 -31.02 20.36
CA LEU A 263 -13.39 -30.53 21.28
C LEU A 263 -12.49 -31.62 21.86
N GLU A 264 -12.47 -32.80 21.22
CA GLU A 264 -11.53 -33.90 21.54
C GLU A 264 -11.59 -34.33 23.02
N GLY A 265 -12.79 -34.31 23.61
CA GLY A 265 -13.06 -34.70 25.01
C GLY A 265 -12.92 -33.59 26.04
N GLN A 266 -12.75 -32.33 25.62
CA GLN A 266 -12.79 -31.14 26.49
C GLN A 266 -14.16 -30.47 26.43
N THR A 267 -14.53 -29.72 27.47
CA THR A 267 -15.74 -28.92 27.45
C THR A 267 -15.48 -27.57 26.75
N LEU A 268 -16.53 -26.96 26.18
CA LEU A 268 -16.44 -25.61 25.63
C LEU A 268 -15.87 -24.60 26.65
N LYS A 269 -16.26 -24.73 27.92
CA LYS A 269 -15.76 -23.89 29.00
C LYS A 269 -14.26 -24.04 29.21
N ASP A 270 -13.77 -25.28 29.30
CA ASP A 270 -12.34 -25.52 29.47
C ASP A 270 -11.54 -24.98 28.27
N CYS A 271 -12.08 -25.13 27.06
CA CYS A 271 -11.43 -24.61 25.85
C CYS A 271 -11.38 -23.06 25.83
N LEU A 272 -12.43 -22.37 26.31
CA LEU A 272 -12.43 -20.91 26.47
C LEU A 272 -11.41 -20.47 27.52
N ASP A 273 -11.43 -21.10 28.71
CA ASP A 273 -10.53 -20.79 29.82
C ASP A 273 -9.06 -20.99 29.43
N ASN A 274 -8.77 -22.00 28.59
CA ASN A 274 -7.44 -22.29 28.06
C ASN A 274 -7.10 -21.55 26.75
N LYS A 275 -7.91 -20.56 26.34
CA LYS A 275 -7.67 -19.74 25.13
C LYS A 275 -7.53 -20.54 23.83
N ARG A 276 -8.31 -21.60 23.67
CA ARG A 276 -8.29 -22.47 22.49
C ARG A 276 -9.43 -22.22 21.51
N ILE A 277 -10.37 -21.33 21.86
CA ILE A 277 -11.51 -20.96 21.01
C ILE A 277 -11.28 -19.58 20.41
N TYR A 278 -11.52 -19.47 19.11
CA TYR A 278 -11.36 -18.26 18.33
C TYR A 278 -12.66 -17.96 17.58
N ILE A 279 -12.87 -16.69 17.26
CA ILE A 279 -14.05 -16.22 16.57
C ILE A 279 -13.67 -15.27 15.44
N VAL A 280 -14.44 -15.32 14.37
CA VAL A 280 -14.46 -14.31 13.32
C VAL A 280 -15.89 -13.78 13.22
N ASP A 281 -16.05 -12.46 13.29
CA ASP A 281 -17.36 -11.79 13.26
C ASP A 281 -17.38 -10.75 12.13
N PHE A 282 -18.23 -10.98 11.12
CA PHE A 282 -18.44 -10.05 10.02
C PHE A 282 -19.64 -9.14 10.20
N LYS A 283 -19.96 -8.74 11.44
CA LYS A 283 -21.00 -7.74 11.75
C LYS A 283 -20.93 -6.48 10.90
N MET A 284 -19.75 -6.06 10.46
CA MET A 284 -19.59 -4.89 9.57
C MET A 284 -20.30 -5.02 8.22
N LEU A 285 -20.68 -6.23 7.81
CA LEU A 285 -21.42 -6.51 6.58
C LEU A 285 -22.94 -6.52 6.78
N GLU A 286 -23.41 -6.38 8.02
CA GLU A 286 -24.83 -6.33 8.32
C GLU A 286 -25.48 -5.10 7.68
N GLY A 287 -26.57 -5.32 6.94
CA GLY A 287 -27.29 -4.24 6.26
C GLY A 287 -26.66 -3.72 4.96
N VAL A 288 -25.56 -4.32 4.49
CA VAL A 288 -24.95 -3.96 3.21
C VAL A 288 -25.87 -4.35 2.04
N GLU A 289 -26.31 -3.35 1.27
CA GLU A 289 -27.18 -3.56 0.11
C GLU A 289 -26.41 -4.16 -1.09
N CYS A 290 -27.01 -5.12 -1.79
CA CYS A 290 -26.46 -5.73 -3.00
C CYS A 290 -27.32 -5.38 -4.23
N LYS A 291 -26.73 -5.21 -5.43
CA LYS A 291 -27.52 -5.06 -6.67
C LYS A 291 -27.91 -6.41 -7.27
N ASP A 292 -28.83 -6.37 -8.24
CA ASP A 292 -29.19 -7.49 -9.12
C ASP A 292 -29.63 -8.77 -8.40
N LYS A 293 -30.41 -8.62 -7.31
CA LYS A 293 -30.93 -9.72 -6.47
C LYS A 293 -29.84 -10.60 -5.83
N ASN A 294 -28.58 -10.18 -5.85
CA ASN A 294 -27.54 -10.88 -5.13
C ASN A 294 -27.73 -10.74 -3.61
N THR A 295 -27.10 -11.62 -2.86
CA THR A 295 -27.21 -11.65 -1.39
C THR A 295 -25.81 -11.69 -0.80
N LEU A 296 -25.65 -11.00 0.34
CA LEU A 296 -24.46 -11.04 1.17
C LEU A 296 -24.89 -11.39 2.60
N CYS A 297 -24.09 -12.22 3.25
CA CYS A 297 -24.27 -12.60 4.63
C CYS A 297 -23.33 -11.79 5.54
N ALA A 298 -23.68 -11.69 6.82
CA ALA A 298 -22.83 -11.14 7.88
C ALA A 298 -22.52 -12.23 8.92
N PRO A 299 -21.71 -13.25 8.58
CA PRO A 299 -21.58 -14.44 9.39
C PRO A 299 -20.74 -14.25 10.66
N LEU A 300 -20.99 -15.13 11.63
CA LEU A 300 -20.10 -15.43 12.74
C LEU A 300 -19.59 -16.86 12.59
N GLY A 301 -18.31 -17.08 12.85
CA GLY A 301 -17.66 -18.39 12.79
C GLY A 301 -16.87 -18.65 14.05
N LEU A 302 -17.09 -19.81 14.67
CA LEU A 302 -16.36 -20.28 15.84
C LEU A 302 -15.34 -21.34 15.44
N PHE A 303 -14.14 -21.23 15.99
CA PHE A 303 -13.00 -22.08 15.65
C PHE A 303 -12.33 -22.61 16.92
N TYR A 304 -11.75 -23.79 16.82
CA TYR A 304 -11.02 -24.46 17.89
C TYR A 304 -9.63 -24.87 17.41
N VAL A 305 -8.59 -24.54 18.16
CA VAL A 305 -7.24 -25.07 17.92
C VAL A 305 -7.17 -26.47 18.52
N ASN A 306 -7.09 -27.51 17.69
CA ASN A 306 -7.12 -28.90 18.13
C ASN A 306 -5.77 -29.40 18.72
N LYS A 307 -5.73 -30.64 19.23
CA LYS A 307 -4.53 -31.22 19.89
C LYS A 307 -3.33 -31.33 18.96
N ILE A 308 -3.55 -31.43 17.66
CA ILE A 308 -2.48 -31.41 16.64
C ILE A 308 -2.17 -29.99 16.13
N ARG A 309 -2.55 -28.96 16.89
CA ARG A 309 -2.20 -27.56 16.65
C ARG A 309 -2.74 -27.00 15.32
N LYS A 310 -3.91 -27.47 14.88
CA LYS A 310 -4.63 -26.96 13.70
C LYS A 310 -5.90 -26.23 14.12
N LEU A 311 -6.18 -25.11 13.46
CA LEU A 311 -7.41 -24.35 13.65
C LEU A 311 -8.55 -25.01 12.87
N MET A 312 -9.60 -25.42 13.55
CA MET A 312 -10.74 -26.14 12.99
C MET A 312 -12.03 -25.35 13.18
N PRO A 313 -12.88 -25.16 12.15
CA PRO A 313 -14.22 -24.59 12.33
C PRO A 313 -15.13 -25.56 13.09
N ILE A 314 -15.91 -25.04 14.03
CA ILE A 314 -16.83 -25.84 14.86
C ILE A 314 -18.28 -25.35 14.83
N ALA A 315 -18.53 -24.09 14.46
CA ALA A 315 -19.88 -23.55 14.28
C ALA A 315 -19.87 -22.34 13.32
N ILE A 316 -20.92 -22.19 12.51
CA ILE A 316 -21.14 -21.02 11.65
C ILE A 316 -22.59 -20.57 11.75
N GLN A 317 -22.85 -19.28 11.98
CA GLN A 317 -24.16 -18.65 11.81
C GLN A 317 -24.05 -17.62 10.68
N LEU A 318 -24.96 -17.66 9.69
CA LEU A 318 -24.79 -16.85 8.46
C LEU A 318 -25.19 -15.38 8.61
N ASN A 319 -26.07 -15.05 9.55
CA ASN A 319 -26.46 -13.67 9.83
C ASN A 319 -26.34 -13.36 11.32
N GLN A 320 -26.31 -12.07 11.66
CA GLN A 320 -26.08 -11.59 13.03
C GLN A 320 -27.20 -11.91 14.00
N THR A 321 -28.46 -12.02 13.55
CA THR A 321 -29.63 -12.21 14.41
C THR A 321 -30.08 -13.67 14.40
N PRO A 322 -30.06 -14.40 15.55
CA PRO A 322 -30.54 -15.77 15.63
C PRO A 322 -32.03 -15.90 15.28
N SER A 323 -32.39 -16.91 14.50
CA SER A 323 -33.79 -17.25 14.19
C SER A 323 -33.91 -18.67 13.67
N ASP A 324 -35.13 -19.20 13.59
CA ASP A 324 -35.41 -20.52 12.97
C ASP A 324 -34.96 -20.59 11.49
N THR A 325 -34.87 -19.44 10.82
CA THR A 325 -34.41 -19.32 9.42
C THR A 325 -32.92 -18.97 9.30
N ASN A 326 -32.23 -18.77 10.42
CA ASN A 326 -30.80 -18.50 10.51
C ASN A 326 -30.16 -19.44 11.55
N PRO A 327 -30.12 -20.75 11.26
CA PRO A 327 -29.59 -21.74 12.20
C PRO A 327 -28.06 -21.61 12.35
N ILE A 328 -27.56 -22.24 13.40
CA ILE A 328 -26.13 -22.48 13.59
C ILE A 328 -25.79 -23.80 12.88
N PHE A 329 -24.95 -23.72 11.86
CA PHE A 329 -24.44 -24.86 11.11
C PHE A 329 -23.22 -25.45 11.82
N LEU A 330 -23.12 -26.78 11.81
CA LEU A 330 -22.07 -27.55 12.49
C LEU A 330 -21.37 -28.52 11.53
N PRO A 331 -20.12 -28.93 11.79
CA PRO A 331 -19.46 -29.98 11.02
C PRO A 331 -20.19 -31.34 10.98
N SER A 332 -21.10 -31.58 11.94
CA SER A 332 -21.96 -32.78 11.98
C SER A 332 -23.19 -32.70 11.07
N ASP A 333 -23.48 -31.54 10.49
CA ASP A 333 -24.57 -31.39 9.53
C ASP A 333 -24.30 -32.19 8.24
N PRO A 334 -25.33 -32.44 7.41
CA PRO A 334 -25.11 -33.05 6.10
C PRO A 334 -24.00 -32.35 5.31
N GLU A 335 -23.14 -33.12 4.64
CA GLU A 335 -21.91 -32.65 4.01
C GLU A 335 -22.09 -31.35 3.19
N TYR A 336 -23.12 -31.32 2.34
CA TYR A 336 -23.40 -30.17 1.47
C TYR A 336 -23.95 -28.95 2.23
N THR A 337 -24.65 -29.18 3.35
CA THR A 337 -25.14 -28.10 4.23
C THR A 337 -23.96 -27.39 4.88
N TRP A 338 -23.06 -28.15 5.52
CA TRP A 338 -21.86 -27.59 6.14
C TRP A 338 -20.93 -26.93 5.11
N MET A 339 -20.75 -27.57 3.95
CA MET A 339 -19.96 -27.00 2.86
C MET A 339 -20.53 -25.67 2.37
N LEU A 340 -21.86 -25.56 2.20
CA LEU A 340 -22.49 -24.32 1.75
C LEU A 340 -22.37 -23.21 2.79
N ALA A 341 -22.48 -23.53 4.09
CA ALA A 341 -22.26 -22.56 5.17
C ALA A 341 -20.82 -21.99 5.11
N LYS A 342 -19.82 -22.85 4.91
CA LYS A 342 -18.42 -22.43 4.70
C LYS A 342 -18.25 -21.59 3.44
N MET A 343 -18.91 -21.92 2.34
CA MET A 343 -18.85 -21.13 1.11
C MET A 343 -19.42 -19.72 1.30
N TRP A 344 -20.57 -19.59 1.97
CA TRP A 344 -21.14 -18.27 2.31
C TRP A 344 -20.23 -17.47 3.22
N PHE A 345 -19.64 -18.12 4.22
CA PHE A 345 -18.66 -17.49 5.09
C PHE A 345 -17.46 -16.95 4.29
N ASN A 346 -16.86 -17.77 3.42
CA ASN A 346 -15.72 -17.35 2.60
C ASN A 346 -16.09 -16.25 1.59
N ASN A 347 -17.33 -16.23 1.10
CA ASN A 347 -17.84 -15.13 0.28
C ASN A 347 -17.84 -13.80 1.05
N SER A 348 -18.27 -13.81 2.32
CA SER A 348 -18.22 -12.63 3.19
C SER A 348 -16.78 -12.23 3.54
N ASP A 349 -15.89 -13.18 3.81
CA ASP A 349 -14.47 -12.90 4.09
C ASP A 349 -13.75 -12.26 2.89
N ALA A 350 -14.01 -12.76 1.68
CA ALA A 350 -13.50 -12.19 0.44
C ALA A 350 -14.04 -10.77 0.20
N PHE A 351 -15.30 -10.51 0.53
CA PHE A 351 -15.88 -9.17 0.42
C PHE A 351 -15.26 -8.19 1.42
N LYS A 352 -15.07 -8.60 2.68
CA LYS A 352 -14.39 -7.78 3.68
C LYS A 352 -12.97 -7.42 3.23
N GLU A 353 -12.25 -8.34 2.60
CA GLU A 353 -10.91 -8.08 2.08
C GLU A 353 -10.91 -7.00 0.99
N LEU A 354 -11.87 -7.06 0.07
CA LEU A 354 -12.03 -6.02 -0.96
C LEU A 354 -12.30 -4.64 -0.33
N VAL A 355 -13.13 -4.57 0.71
CA VAL A 355 -13.39 -3.32 1.44
C VAL A 355 -12.11 -2.78 2.09
N CYS A 356 -11.32 -3.65 2.75
CA CYS A 356 -10.07 -3.24 3.40
C CYS A 356 -8.96 -2.84 2.41
N CYS A 357 -8.74 -3.62 1.36
CA CYS A 357 -7.74 -3.33 0.32
C CYS A 357 -8.09 -2.07 -0.49
N CYS A 358 -9.35 -1.92 -0.91
CA CYS A 358 -9.76 -0.83 -1.80
C CYS A 358 -10.14 0.45 -1.06
N GLY A 359 -10.43 0.37 0.25
CA GLY A 359 -10.71 1.55 1.08
C GLY A 359 -9.54 2.50 1.26
N ASN A 360 -8.32 2.01 1.00
CA ASN A 360 -7.12 2.83 0.96
C ASN A 360 -6.62 3.13 -0.46
N GLN A 361 -7.03 2.36 -1.48
CA GLN A 361 -6.56 2.57 -2.85
C GLN A 361 -7.61 2.16 -3.91
N SER A 362 -8.06 3.17 -4.66
CA SER A 362 -8.55 3.07 -6.04
C SER A 362 -9.97 2.52 -6.28
N SER A 363 -10.73 3.29 -7.07
CA SER A 363 -12.16 3.16 -7.37
C SER A 363 -12.49 2.19 -8.51
N THR A 364 -11.74 1.10 -8.72
CA THR A 364 -11.94 0.27 -9.92
C THR A 364 -11.69 -1.23 -9.70
N ILE A 365 -12.60 -1.90 -9.00
CA ILE A 365 -12.77 -3.36 -9.11
C ILE A 365 -14.23 -3.65 -9.45
N SER A 366 -14.57 -3.57 -10.73
CA SER A 366 -15.89 -3.93 -11.27
C SER A 366 -15.68 -4.95 -12.36
N VAL A 367 -15.82 -6.25 -12.04
CA VAL A 367 -16.22 -7.26 -13.04
C VAL A 367 -16.97 -8.47 -12.44
N THR A 368 -16.74 -8.89 -11.18
CA THR A 368 -17.24 -10.22 -10.74
C THR A 368 -17.82 -10.34 -9.33
N SER A 369 -17.89 -9.26 -8.55
CA SER A 369 -18.49 -9.30 -7.22
C SER A 369 -20.03 -9.27 -7.30
N ALA A 370 -20.69 -9.99 -6.38
CA ALA A 370 -22.14 -9.93 -6.11
C ALA A 370 -22.67 -8.49 -5.89
N VAL A 371 -21.75 -7.56 -5.65
CA VAL A 371 -21.98 -6.14 -5.54
C VAL A 371 -21.27 -5.42 -6.68
N PRO A 372 -21.95 -4.56 -7.47
CA PRO A 372 -21.29 -3.83 -8.53
C PRO A 372 -20.51 -2.64 -7.99
N PHE A 373 -19.28 -2.49 -8.47
CA PHE A 373 -18.51 -1.25 -8.41
C PHE A 373 -18.74 -0.40 -9.67
N THR A 374 -19.95 -0.43 -10.23
CA THR A 374 -20.35 0.47 -11.32
C THR A 374 -21.08 1.68 -10.74
N GLY A 375 -20.34 2.78 -10.58
CA GLY A 375 -20.89 4.14 -10.50
C GLY A 375 -21.74 4.50 -9.28
N SER A 376 -22.02 3.57 -8.36
CA SER A 376 -22.61 3.83 -7.06
C SER A 376 -21.67 3.27 -6.01
N THR A 377 -20.97 4.17 -5.34
CA THR A 377 -20.30 3.94 -4.07
C THR A 377 -21.16 3.10 -3.14
N LEU A 378 -20.83 1.83 -2.99
CA LEU A 378 -20.85 1.24 -1.65
C LEU A 378 -19.63 1.83 -0.96
N SER A 379 -19.93 2.86 -0.20
CA SER A 379 -18.93 3.62 0.51
C SER A 379 -18.45 2.79 1.69
N LEU A 380 -17.19 2.91 2.08
CA LEU A 380 -16.79 2.46 3.42
C LEU A 380 -17.60 3.13 4.54
N SER A 381 -18.33 4.21 4.24
CA SER A 381 -19.30 4.82 5.14
C SER A 381 -20.47 3.87 5.45
N ASP A 382 -20.87 3.02 4.49
CA ASP A 382 -21.94 2.03 4.70
C ASP A 382 -21.50 0.87 5.60
N CYS A 383 -20.20 0.54 5.61
CA CYS A 383 -19.64 -0.54 6.43
C CYS A 383 -19.24 -0.10 7.85
N ASN A 384 -19.37 1.18 8.22
CA ASN A 384 -18.98 1.75 9.53
C ASN A 384 -17.55 1.36 9.99
N ALA A 385 -16.67 0.93 9.09
CA ALA A 385 -15.37 0.37 9.45
C ALA A 385 -14.39 1.47 9.87
N LEU A 386 -14.37 2.57 9.11
CA LEU A 386 -13.50 3.72 9.38
C LEU A 386 -13.94 4.52 10.63
N THR A 387 -15.21 4.45 11.01
CA THR A 387 -15.71 5.16 12.21
C THR A 387 -15.30 4.46 13.51
N LYS A 388 -14.96 3.16 13.45
CA LYS A 388 -14.52 2.37 14.62
C LYS A 388 -13.00 2.17 14.69
N TRP A 389 -12.30 2.33 13.57
CA TRP A 389 -10.86 2.14 13.48
C TRP A 389 -10.10 3.20 14.30
N ARG A 390 -9.04 2.78 14.99
CA ARG A 390 -8.21 3.62 15.85
C ARG A 390 -6.73 3.35 15.64
N LEU A 391 -5.95 4.42 15.42
CA LEU A 391 -4.50 4.33 15.23
C LEU A 391 -3.78 3.68 16.42
N ASP A 392 -4.24 3.92 17.65
CA ASP A 392 -3.59 3.37 18.84
C ASP A 392 -3.91 1.89 19.09
N ARG A 393 -4.98 1.37 18.49
CA ARG A 393 -5.41 -0.04 18.63
C ARG A 393 -5.04 -0.89 17.42
N GLU A 394 -5.45 -0.46 16.23
CA GLU A 394 -5.27 -1.20 14.97
C GLU A 394 -4.16 -0.62 14.09
N GLY A 395 -3.53 0.49 14.49
CA GLY A 395 -2.55 1.21 13.65
C GLY A 395 -1.12 0.67 13.71
N THR A 396 -0.82 -0.29 14.59
CA THR A 396 0.47 -1.00 14.59
C THR A 396 0.23 -2.49 14.67
N LEU A 397 1.04 -3.26 13.95
CA LEU A 397 0.90 -4.71 13.89
C LEU A 397 0.98 -5.38 15.29
N PRO A 398 1.94 -5.05 16.17
CA PRO A 398 2.00 -5.67 17.50
C PRO A 398 0.77 -5.38 18.36
N ASN A 399 0.26 -4.13 18.35
CA ASN A 399 -0.93 -3.79 19.12
C ASN A 399 -2.18 -4.44 18.55
N ASP A 400 -2.32 -4.51 17.22
CA ASP A 400 -3.45 -5.20 16.57
C ASP A 400 -3.52 -6.68 16.98
N LEU A 401 -2.40 -7.41 16.84
CA LEU A 401 -2.30 -8.82 17.21
C LEU A 401 -2.66 -9.06 18.68
N LYS A 402 -2.12 -8.21 19.58
CA LYS A 402 -2.42 -8.27 21.01
C LYS A 402 -3.88 -7.94 21.32
N ASN A 403 -4.46 -6.94 20.65
CA ASN A 403 -5.86 -6.56 20.83
C ASN A 403 -6.81 -7.65 20.36
N ARG A 404 -6.45 -8.39 19.30
CA ARG A 404 -7.19 -9.56 18.84
C ARG A 404 -6.90 -10.81 19.68
N GLY A 405 -5.89 -10.78 20.57
CA GLY A 405 -5.51 -11.90 21.43
C GLY A 405 -4.86 -13.07 20.67
N VAL A 406 -4.17 -12.77 19.56
CA VAL A 406 -3.58 -13.75 18.64
C VAL A 406 -2.05 -13.60 18.53
N ASP A 407 -1.46 -12.79 19.39
CA ASP A 407 -0.02 -12.53 19.50
C ASP A 407 0.78 -13.72 20.07
N ASP A 408 0.13 -14.61 20.80
CA ASP A 408 0.75 -15.81 21.39
C ASP A 408 0.88 -16.95 20.35
N ALA A 409 2.11 -17.26 19.95
CA ALA A 409 2.43 -18.31 18.99
C ALA A 409 2.20 -19.73 19.50
N ASP A 410 2.19 -19.91 20.82
CA ASP A 410 1.88 -21.20 21.42
C ASP A 410 0.38 -21.45 21.50
N ALA A 411 -0.40 -20.41 21.83
CA ALA A 411 -1.85 -20.48 21.85
C ALA A 411 -2.46 -20.58 20.44
N LEU A 412 -1.93 -19.83 19.46
CA LEU A 412 -2.35 -19.87 18.05
C LEU A 412 -1.17 -20.18 17.12
N PRO A 413 -0.87 -21.48 16.92
CA PRO A 413 0.21 -21.93 16.04
C PRO A 413 -0.15 -21.83 14.56
N ASN A 414 0.87 -21.95 13.70
CA ASN A 414 0.76 -21.89 12.23
C ASN A 414 0.21 -20.55 11.71
N TYR A 415 0.37 -19.47 12.47
CA TYR A 415 -0.02 -18.13 12.06
C TYR A 415 1.14 -17.41 11.36
N HIS A 416 1.54 -17.94 10.19
CA HIS A 416 2.73 -17.47 9.46
C HIS A 416 2.68 -15.98 9.11
N TYR A 417 1.50 -15.43 8.81
CA TYR A 417 1.36 -13.99 8.61
C TYR A 417 1.85 -13.19 9.83
N ARG A 418 1.45 -13.58 11.06
CA ARG A 418 1.90 -12.90 12.28
C ARG A 418 3.42 -13.01 12.41
N ASP A 419 3.95 -14.22 12.29
CA ASP A 419 5.35 -14.51 12.57
C ASP A 419 6.26 -13.78 11.59
N ASP A 420 5.95 -13.81 10.30
CA ASP A 420 6.74 -13.15 9.26
C ASP A 420 6.55 -11.62 9.29
N ALA A 421 5.32 -11.13 9.47
CA ALA A 421 5.05 -9.69 9.48
C ALA A 421 5.65 -8.99 10.70
N LEU A 422 5.75 -9.66 11.86
CA LEU A 422 6.43 -9.12 13.04
C LEU A 422 7.96 -9.03 12.86
N LEU A 423 8.56 -9.85 12.00
CA LEU A 423 9.99 -9.73 11.66
C LEU A 423 10.27 -8.57 10.70
N ILE A 424 9.27 -8.20 9.88
CA ILE A 424 9.35 -7.08 8.94
C ILE A 424 9.06 -5.74 9.63
N TYR A 425 8.15 -5.72 10.61
CA TYR A 425 7.82 -4.55 11.42
C TYR A 425 9.00 -4.13 12.31
#